data_AF-A0A535IMH1-F1
#
_entry.id   AF-A0A535IMH1-F1
#
_cell.length_a   1.000
_cell.length_b   1.000
_cell.length_c   1.000
_cell.angle_alpha   90.00
_cell.angle_beta   90.00
_cell.angle_gamma   90.00
#
_symmetry.space_group_name_H-M   'P 1'
#
loop_
_entity.id
_entity.type
_entity.pdbx_description
1 polymer ?
#
loop_
_entity_poly.entity_id
_entity_poly.type
_entity_poly.pdbx_seq_one_letter_code
_entity_poly.pdbx_strand_id
1 'polypeptide(L)'
;MITDNHVRLLRQRAQRLTPQEPDAPTGVAQVVKDLCGLQAQDAFAAALAIRVRSTGLLNDDVERARVQERSIVRTWGQRGTLHLLATEDLTWLLPLLGPLFIAGNRRRYAELGLDEDTLTKGVRALRAVLASQGPLTRDELVEQLAHHGIRLAGQARPYLLQHAALEGII
;
A
#
# COMPACT_ATOMS: atom_id res chain seq x y z
N MET A 1 -22.66 -13.37 -28.46
CA MET A 1 -21.78 -13.99 -27.43
C MET A 1 -20.48 -13.20 -27.36
N ILE A 2 -19.99 -12.90 -26.17
CA ILE A 2 -18.64 -12.31 -25.98
C ILE A 2 -17.63 -13.46 -26.10
N THR A 3 -16.63 -13.33 -26.97
CA THR A 3 -15.56 -14.32 -27.15
C THR A 3 -14.39 -14.03 -26.21
N ASP A 4 -13.49 -14.99 -26.02
CA ASP A 4 -12.25 -14.78 -25.24
C ASP A 4 -11.40 -13.64 -25.80
N ASN A 5 -11.36 -13.49 -27.13
CA ASN A 5 -10.68 -12.37 -27.78
C ASN A 5 -11.34 -11.02 -27.43
N HIS A 6 -12.68 -10.97 -27.37
CA HIS A 6 -13.37 -9.77 -26.90
C HIS A 6 -13.01 -9.46 -25.44
N VAL A 7 -13.02 -10.46 -24.54
CA VAL A 7 -12.63 -10.27 -23.14
C VAL A 7 -11.18 -9.79 -23.01
N ARG A 8 -10.25 -10.40 -23.76
CA ARG A 8 -8.83 -10.00 -23.75
C ARG A 8 -8.66 -8.54 -24.15
N LEU A 9 -9.27 -8.12 -25.25
CA LEU A 9 -9.17 -6.74 -25.74
C LEU A 9 -9.80 -5.75 -24.76
N LEU A 10 -10.96 -6.08 -24.19
CA LEU A 10 -11.60 -5.26 -23.16
C LEU A 10 -10.72 -5.12 -21.92
N ARG A 11 -10.07 -6.21 -21.48
CA ARG A 11 -9.12 -6.17 -20.35
C ARG A 11 -7.87 -5.37 -20.68
N GLN A 12 -7.29 -5.53 -21.86
CA GLN A 12 -6.13 -4.74 -22.27
C GLN A 12 -6.46 -3.25 -22.30
N ARG A 13 -7.65 -2.88 -22.80
CA ARG A 13 -8.14 -1.50 -22.78
C ARG A 13 -8.33 -0.99 -21.34
N ALA A 14 -9.02 -1.75 -20.50
CA ALA A 14 -9.24 -1.40 -19.09
C ALA A 14 -7.92 -1.27 -18.30
N GLN A 15 -6.91 -2.06 -18.66
CA GLN A 15 -5.58 -2.03 -18.05
C GLN A 15 -4.63 -1.03 -18.74
N ARG A 16 -5.13 -0.18 -19.64
CA ARG A 16 -4.36 0.85 -20.34
C ARG A 16 -3.16 0.30 -21.15
N LEU A 17 -3.28 -0.93 -21.65
CA LEU A 17 -2.27 -1.60 -22.48
C LEU A 17 -2.53 -1.43 -23.98
N THR A 18 -3.62 -0.77 -24.36
CA THR A 18 -3.88 -0.32 -25.72
C THR A 18 -3.63 1.18 -25.82
N PRO A 19 -3.28 1.72 -27.01
CA PRO A 19 -3.13 3.16 -27.21
C PRO A 19 -4.32 3.91 -26.61
N GLN A 20 -4.02 4.84 -25.70
CA GLN A 20 -4.99 5.81 -25.20
C GLN A 20 -5.02 6.99 -26.17
N GLU A 21 -6.08 7.79 -26.15
CA GLU A 21 -6.07 9.02 -26.95
C GLU A 21 -4.87 9.89 -26.54
N PRO A 22 -4.07 10.40 -27.51
CA PRO A 22 -2.78 11.05 -27.25
C PRO A 22 -2.83 12.21 -26.24
N ASP A 23 -3.98 12.87 -26.15
CA ASP A 23 -4.16 14.12 -25.42
C ASP A 23 -4.95 13.98 -24.11
N ALA A 24 -5.26 12.78 -23.65
CA ALA A 24 -5.88 12.59 -22.34
C ALA A 24 -4.78 12.64 -21.24
N PRO A 25 -4.63 13.75 -20.47
CA PRO A 25 -3.65 13.80 -19.39
C PRO A 25 -3.94 12.68 -18.40
N THR A 26 -3.00 11.76 -18.24
CA THR A 26 -3.11 10.65 -17.30
C THR A 26 -2.06 10.84 -16.21
N GLY A 27 -2.49 11.21 -15.00
CA GLY A 27 -1.63 11.24 -13.83
C GLY A 27 -1.37 9.85 -13.25
N VAL A 28 -0.31 9.72 -12.45
CA VAL A 28 0.06 8.46 -11.77
C VAL A 28 -1.11 7.87 -10.98
N ALA A 29 -1.82 8.69 -10.21
CA ALA A 29 -2.95 8.24 -9.39
C ALA A 29 -4.08 7.63 -10.21
N GLN A 30 -4.37 8.19 -11.39
CA GLN A 30 -5.39 7.65 -12.28
C GLN A 30 -5.00 6.27 -12.82
N VAL A 31 -3.73 6.07 -13.19
CA VAL A 31 -3.24 4.74 -13.62
C VAL A 31 -3.40 3.73 -12.49
N VAL A 32 -3.01 4.09 -11.27
CA VAL A 32 -3.11 3.22 -10.10
C VAL A 32 -4.57 2.88 -9.78
N LYS A 33 -5.47 3.87 -9.83
CA LYS A 33 -6.91 3.71 -9.61
C LYS A 33 -7.55 2.75 -10.62
N ASP A 34 -7.29 2.95 -11.91
CA ASP A 34 -7.89 2.13 -12.97
C ASP A 34 -7.49 0.66 -12.90
N LEU A 35 -6.32 0.37 -12.30
CA LEU A 35 -5.83 -0.98 -12.08
C LEU A 35 -6.27 -1.57 -10.73
N CYS A 36 -6.99 -0.79 -9.92
CA CYS A 36 -7.33 -1.11 -8.54
C CYS A 36 -6.09 -1.44 -7.70
N GLY A 37 -4.98 -0.75 -7.98
CA GLY A 37 -3.69 -0.95 -7.34
C GLY A 37 -2.66 -1.69 -8.17
N LEU A 38 -1.39 -1.46 -7.83
CA LEU A 38 -0.23 -2.10 -8.46
C LEU A 38 0.65 -2.72 -7.38
N GLN A 39 1.05 -3.97 -7.54
CA GLN A 39 1.99 -4.59 -6.61
C GLN A 39 3.31 -3.78 -6.60
N ALA A 40 3.80 -3.49 -5.40
CA ALA A 40 4.91 -2.58 -5.18
C ALA A 40 5.87 -3.11 -4.10
N GLN A 41 6.09 -4.43 -4.08
CA GLN A 41 7.13 -5.02 -3.25
C GLN A 41 8.51 -4.53 -3.72
N ASP A 42 8.68 -4.48 -5.05
CA ASP A 42 9.76 -3.79 -5.76
C ASP A 42 9.24 -2.45 -6.30
N ALA A 43 9.87 -1.34 -5.92
CA ALA A 43 9.44 0.00 -6.31
C ALA A 43 9.74 0.31 -7.79
N PHE A 44 10.86 -0.20 -8.33
CA PHE A 44 11.22 0.00 -9.74
C PHE A 44 10.26 -0.75 -10.66
N ALA A 45 9.88 -1.98 -10.30
CA ALA A 45 8.89 -2.75 -11.04
C ALA A 45 7.52 -2.04 -11.07
N ALA A 46 7.10 -1.43 -9.95
CA ALA A 46 5.87 -0.65 -9.89
C ALA A 46 5.92 0.59 -10.80
N ALA A 47 7.05 1.32 -10.81
CA ALA A 47 7.24 2.47 -11.71
C ALA A 47 7.21 2.05 -13.20
N LEU A 48 7.83 0.93 -13.56
CA LEU A 48 7.75 0.38 -14.91
C LEU A 48 6.33 -0.04 -15.30
N ALA A 49 5.57 -0.60 -14.36
CA ALA A 49 4.17 -0.96 -14.57
C ALA A 49 3.27 0.26 -14.84
N ILE A 50 3.58 1.42 -14.24
CA ILE A 50 2.92 2.70 -14.54
C ILE A 50 3.36 3.21 -15.91
N ARG A 51 4.66 3.18 -16.20
CA ARG A 51 5.24 3.71 -17.45
C ARG A 51 4.67 3.02 -18.70
N VAL A 52 4.50 1.70 -18.68
CA VAL A 52 3.94 0.96 -19.84
C VAL A 52 2.43 1.23 -20.07
N ARG A 53 1.77 1.92 -19.14
CA ARG A 53 0.31 2.21 -19.13
C ARG A 53 0.00 3.70 -19.23
N SER A 54 1.00 4.52 -19.51
CA SER A 54 0.91 5.97 -19.56
C SER A 54 1.84 6.55 -20.62
N THR A 55 1.65 7.83 -20.91
CA THR A 55 2.50 8.58 -21.85
C THR A 55 3.30 9.60 -21.06
N GLY A 56 4.64 9.55 -21.17
CA GLY A 56 5.53 10.56 -20.59
C GLY A 56 5.80 10.47 -19.08
N LEU A 57 5.09 9.61 -18.32
CA LEU A 57 5.36 9.45 -16.90
C LEU A 57 6.69 8.73 -16.64
N LEU A 58 7.47 9.28 -15.71
CA LEU A 58 8.76 8.80 -15.25
C LEU A 58 8.71 8.42 -13.77
N ASN A 59 9.80 7.84 -13.27
CA ASN A 59 9.91 7.44 -11.86
C ASN A 59 9.70 8.62 -10.88
N ASP A 60 10.22 9.81 -11.23
CA ASP A 60 10.10 11.00 -10.39
C ASP A 60 8.65 11.49 -10.27
N ASP A 61 7.81 11.23 -11.27
CA ASP A 61 6.38 11.51 -11.20
C ASP A 61 5.69 10.57 -10.19
N VAL A 62 6.13 9.32 -10.10
CA VAL A 62 5.62 8.34 -9.11
C VAL A 62 6.01 8.75 -7.70
N GLU A 63 7.25 9.17 -7.49
CA GLU A 63 7.69 9.66 -6.18
C GLU A 63 7.03 10.99 -5.81
N ARG A 64 6.82 11.90 -6.77
CA ARG A 64 6.05 13.13 -6.54
C ARG A 64 4.62 12.81 -6.12
N ALA A 65 3.95 11.89 -6.83
CA ALA A 65 2.60 11.45 -6.50
C ALA A 65 2.51 10.84 -5.10
N ARG A 66 3.54 10.11 -4.67
CA ARG A 66 3.59 9.44 -3.35
C ARG A 66 3.92 10.37 -2.20
N VAL A 67 4.88 11.27 -2.37
CA VAL A 67 5.46 12.06 -1.26
C VAL A 67 4.89 13.48 -1.19
N GLN A 68 4.75 14.14 -2.34
CA GLN A 68 4.39 15.56 -2.40
C GLN A 68 2.88 15.73 -2.56
N GLU A 69 2.31 15.09 -3.58
CA GLU A 69 0.87 15.17 -3.88
C GLU A 69 0.04 14.28 -2.95
N ARG A 70 0.65 13.20 -2.41
CA ARG A 70 -0.02 12.16 -1.62
C ARG A 70 -1.28 11.62 -2.32
N SER A 71 -1.24 11.56 -3.65
CA SER A 71 -2.33 11.08 -4.50
C SER A 71 -2.33 9.55 -4.59
N ILE A 72 -1.21 8.91 -4.23
CA ILE A 72 -1.06 7.47 -4.05
C ILE A 72 -0.35 7.13 -2.74
N VAL A 73 -0.64 5.96 -2.19
CA VAL A 73 -0.01 5.42 -0.99
C VAL A 73 0.59 4.05 -1.29
N ARG A 74 1.81 3.80 -0.80
CA ARG A 74 2.43 2.47 -0.82
C ARG A 74 2.16 1.77 0.51
N THR A 75 1.17 0.89 0.55
CA THR A 75 0.76 0.19 1.78
C THR A 75 0.40 -1.27 1.50
N TRP A 76 0.07 -2.04 2.54
CA TRP A 76 -0.36 -3.43 2.38
C TRP A 76 -1.82 -3.49 1.93
N GLY A 77 -2.07 -4.23 0.85
CA GLY A 77 -3.39 -4.36 0.25
C GLY A 77 -3.70 -5.81 -0.11
N GLN A 78 -4.03 -6.04 -1.38
CA GLN A 78 -4.44 -7.34 -1.89
C GLN A 78 -3.42 -8.43 -1.55
N ARG A 79 -3.92 -9.59 -1.12
CA ARG A 79 -3.12 -10.76 -0.69
C ARG A 79 -2.10 -10.47 0.42
N GLY A 80 -2.25 -9.37 1.17
CA GLY A 80 -1.33 -8.98 2.23
C GLY A 80 0.07 -8.55 1.74
N THR A 81 0.21 -8.12 0.48
CA THR A 81 1.48 -7.62 -0.08
C THR A 81 1.45 -6.10 -0.29
N LEU A 82 2.63 -5.47 -0.42
CA LEU A 82 2.70 -4.04 -0.72
C LEU A 82 2.13 -3.73 -2.10
N HIS A 83 1.31 -2.69 -2.16
CA HIS A 83 0.74 -2.13 -3.37
C HIS A 83 0.84 -0.60 -3.36
N LEU A 84 0.98 0.01 -4.54
CA LEU A 84 0.56 1.39 -4.76
C LEU A 84 -0.96 1.39 -4.90
N LEU A 85 -1.65 2.19 -4.09
CA LEU A 85 -3.09 2.37 -4.10
C LEU A 85 -3.40 3.86 -4.25
N ALA A 86 -4.46 4.22 -4.97
CA ALA A 86 -4.94 5.59 -4.98
C ALA A 86 -5.42 5.95 -3.58
N THR A 87 -5.06 7.14 -3.08
CA THR A 87 -5.37 7.54 -1.70
C THR A 87 -6.88 7.50 -1.42
N GLU A 88 -7.70 7.89 -2.39
CA GLU A 88 -9.17 7.85 -2.28
C GLU A 88 -9.72 6.43 -2.12
N ASP A 89 -9.08 5.43 -2.74
CA ASP A 89 -9.55 4.04 -2.71
C ASP A 89 -9.26 3.35 -1.38
N LEU A 90 -8.33 3.87 -0.56
CA LEU A 90 -8.06 3.33 0.77
C LEU A 90 -9.29 3.32 1.67
N THR A 91 -10.20 4.27 1.47
CA THR A 91 -11.44 4.42 2.25
C THR A 91 -12.37 3.21 2.14
N TRP A 92 -12.32 2.47 1.03
CA TRP A 92 -13.11 1.26 0.82
C TRP A 92 -12.26 -0.01 0.78
N LEU A 93 -11.00 0.07 0.33
CA LEU A 93 -10.10 -1.08 0.27
C LEU A 93 -9.68 -1.58 1.66
N LEU A 94 -9.32 -0.67 2.58
CA LEU A 94 -8.85 -1.09 3.91
C LEU A 94 -9.97 -1.72 4.74
N PRO A 95 -11.21 -1.16 4.81
CA PRO A 95 -12.31 -1.84 5.48
C PRO A 95 -12.68 -3.20 4.87
N LEU A 96 -12.48 -3.37 3.56
CA LEU A 96 -12.76 -4.64 2.86
C LEU A 96 -11.68 -5.70 3.12
N LEU A 97 -10.40 -5.31 3.07
CA LEU A 97 -9.26 -6.23 3.06
C LEU A 97 -8.59 -6.39 4.43
N GLY A 98 -8.54 -5.31 5.22
CA GLY A 98 -7.88 -5.25 6.52
C GLY A 98 -8.33 -6.36 7.47
N PRO A 99 -9.63 -6.51 7.75
CA PRO A 99 -10.12 -7.56 8.64
C PRO A 99 -9.76 -8.98 8.20
N LEU A 100 -9.76 -9.24 6.88
CA LEU A 100 -9.42 -10.55 6.31
C LEU A 100 -7.94 -10.90 6.57
N PHE A 101 -7.03 -9.96 6.31
CA PHE A 101 -5.60 -10.22 6.49
C PHE A 101 -5.18 -10.21 7.96
N ILE A 102 -5.78 -9.35 8.79
CA ILE A 102 -5.57 -9.38 10.25
C ILE A 102 -6.02 -10.73 10.82
N ALA A 103 -7.20 -11.23 10.43
CA ALA A 103 -7.69 -12.54 10.86
C ALA A 103 -6.77 -13.68 10.40
N GLY A 104 -6.30 -13.64 9.14
CA GLY A 104 -5.36 -14.62 8.58
C GLY A 104 -4.00 -14.64 9.31
N ASN A 105 -3.58 -13.51 9.88
CA ASN A 105 -2.32 -13.39 10.59
C ASN A 105 -2.37 -13.79 12.08
N ARG A 106 -3.54 -14.09 12.66
CA ARG A 106 -3.69 -14.35 14.11
C ARG A 106 -2.69 -15.36 14.68
N ARG A 107 -2.52 -16.50 14.00
CA ARG A 107 -1.55 -17.52 14.42
C ARG A 107 -0.12 -16.95 14.41
N ARG A 108 0.22 -16.23 13.35
CA ARG A 108 1.55 -15.64 13.19
C ARG A 108 1.82 -14.54 14.21
N TYR A 109 0.82 -13.74 14.56
CA TYR A 109 0.92 -12.77 15.65
C TYR A 109 1.26 -13.45 16.98
N ALA A 110 0.57 -14.55 17.33
CA ALA A 110 0.86 -15.32 18.54
C ALA A 110 2.29 -15.90 18.55
N GLU A 111 2.74 -16.48 17.42
CA GLU A 111 4.13 -16.99 17.27
C GLU A 111 5.19 -15.89 17.45
N LEU A 112 4.84 -14.64 17.16
CA LEU A 112 5.73 -13.47 17.26
C LEU A 112 5.58 -12.71 18.58
N GLY A 113 4.73 -13.17 19.51
CA GLY A 113 4.45 -12.47 20.77
C GLY A 113 3.67 -11.16 20.60
N LEU A 114 2.94 -11.02 19.49
CA LEU A 114 2.05 -9.89 19.22
C LEU A 114 0.63 -10.24 19.64
N ASP A 115 0.36 -10.27 20.93
CA ASP A 115 -1.03 -10.42 21.42
C ASP A 115 -1.88 -9.17 21.13
N GLU A 116 -3.19 -9.28 21.35
CA GLU A 116 -4.15 -8.21 21.07
C GLU A 116 -3.83 -6.91 21.83
N ASP A 117 -3.35 -7.01 23.07
CA ASP A 117 -2.93 -5.86 23.87
C ASP A 117 -1.68 -5.19 23.30
N THR A 118 -0.68 -5.98 22.87
CA THR A 118 0.54 -5.49 22.23
C THR A 118 0.24 -4.82 20.89
N LEU A 119 -0.62 -5.42 20.07
CA LEU A 119 -1.06 -4.84 18.79
C LEU A 119 -1.78 -3.51 19.02
N THR A 120 -2.75 -3.48 19.93
CA THR A 120 -3.52 -2.27 20.27
C THR A 120 -2.63 -1.15 20.80
N LYS A 121 -1.75 -1.45 21.75
CA LYS A 121 -0.77 -0.50 22.30
C LYS A 121 0.20 -0.03 21.21
N GLY A 122 0.65 -0.96 20.36
CA GLY A 122 1.54 -0.72 19.23
C GLY A 122 0.99 0.28 18.24
N VAL A 123 -0.23 0.05 17.77
CA VAL A 123 -0.93 0.96 16.86
C VAL A 123 -1.11 2.35 17.48
N ARG A 124 -1.53 2.41 18.75
CA ARG A 124 -1.70 3.69 19.45
C ARG A 124 -0.39 4.46 19.57
N ALA A 125 0.71 3.78 19.92
CA ALA A 125 2.03 4.38 20.02
C ALA A 125 2.55 4.84 18.65
N LEU A 126 2.39 4.02 17.59
CA LEU A 126 2.73 4.39 16.21
C LEU A 126 2.03 5.69 15.80
N ARG A 127 0.72 5.79 16.03
CA ARG A 127 -0.06 6.98 15.72
C ARG A 127 0.45 8.22 16.46
N ALA A 128 0.75 8.10 17.76
CA ALA A 128 1.25 9.22 18.56
C ALA A 128 2.66 9.69 18.13
N VAL A 129 3.56 8.74 17.85
CA VAL A 129 4.92 9.02 17.38
C VAL A 129 4.86 9.75 16.03
N LEU A 130 4.11 9.23 15.06
CA LEU A 130 4.01 9.84 13.73
C LEU A 130 3.32 11.20 13.76
N ALA A 131 2.33 11.40 14.63
CA ALA A 131 1.67 12.68 14.80
C ALA A 131 2.59 13.76 15.40
N SER A 132 3.54 13.37 16.25
CA SER A 132 4.45 14.29 16.93
C SER A 132 5.75 14.55 16.17
N GLN A 133 6.29 13.54 15.49
CA GLN A 133 7.61 13.62 14.84
C GLN A 133 7.55 13.64 13.31
N GLY A 134 6.37 13.36 12.73
CA GLY A 134 6.22 13.26 11.28
C GLY A 134 6.73 11.92 10.73
N PRO A 135 7.07 11.87 9.42
CA PRO A 135 7.55 10.64 8.78
C PRO A 135 8.86 10.15 9.37
N LEU A 136 8.93 8.84 9.63
CA LEU A 136 10.10 8.17 10.16
C LEU A 136 10.41 6.93 9.33
N THR A 137 11.68 6.53 9.30
CA THR A 137 12.10 5.23 8.77
C THR A 137 11.57 4.10 9.64
N ARG A 138 11.60 2.88 9.11
CA ARG A 138 11.19 1.68 9.85
C ARG A 138 11.99 1.49 11.14
N ASP A 139 13.30 1.73 11.08
CA ASP A 139 14.18 1.50 12.23
C ASP A 139 13.96 2.57 13.31
N GLU A 140 13.81 3.84 12.91
CA GLU A 140 13.43 4.92 13.83
C GLU A 140 12.06 4.66 14.47
N LEU A 141 11.07 4.19 13.71
CA LEU A 141 9.76 3.81 14.27
C LEU A 141 9.89 2.71 15.34
N VAL A 142 10.68 1.67 15.08
CA VAL A 142 10.89 0.58 16.04
C VAL A 142 11.61 1.07 17.29
N GLU A 143 12.58 1.98 17.14
CA GLU A 143 13.26 2.63 18.27
C GLU A 143 12.30 3.49 19.11
N GLN A 144 11.49 4.32 18.46
CA GLN A 144 10.48 5.14 19.15
C GLN A 144 9.44 4.30 19.88
N LEU A 145 9.02 3.17 19.31
CA LEU A 145 8.13 2.22 19.97
C LEU A 145 8.74 1.59 21.23
N ALA A 146 10.06 1.36 21.25
CA ALA A 146 10.74 0.83 22.43
C ALA A 146 10.67 1.81 23.61
N HIS A 147 10.74 3.13 23.37
CA HIS A 147 10.53 4.15 24.40
C HIS A 147 9.10 4.15 24.97
N HIS A 148 8.13 3.63 24.22
CA HIS A 148 6.75 3.45 24.65
C HIS A 148 6.49 2.04 25.25
N GLY A 149 7.54 1.29 25.56
CA GLY A 149 7.46 -0.04 26.16
C GLY A 149 7.19 -1.18 25.19
N ILE A 150 7.22 -0.92 23.87
CA ILE A 150 6.88 -1.90 22.82
C ILE A 150 8.15 -2.38 22.16
N ARG A 151 8.69 -3.49 22.67
CA ARG A 151 9.95 -4.07 22.18
C ARG A 151 9.67 -5.12 21.10
N LEU A 152 10.07 -4.81 19.87
CA LEU A 152 9.87 -5.67 18.70
C LEU A 152 11.19 -6.32 18.26
N ALA A 153 11.20 -7.65 18.18
CA ALA A 153 12.34 -8.43 17.70
C ALA A 153 12.02 -9.16 16.38
N GLY A 154 13.04 -9.29 15.52
CA GLY A 154 12.96 -10.05 14.27
C GLY A 154 11.71 -9.73 13.44
N GLN A 155 10.92 -10.75 13.16
CA GLN A 155 9.72 -10.65 12.31
C GLN A 155 8.54 -9.94 12.99
N ALA A 156 8.55 -9.70 14.31
CA ALA A 156 7.48 -8.91 14.95
C ALA A 156 7.44 -7.46 14.43
N ARG A 157 8.59 -6.91 14.03
CA ARG A 157 8.72 -5.55 13.49
C ARG A 157 7.83 -5.32 12.26
N PRO A 158 8.01 -6.05 11.13
CA PRO A 158 7.17 -5.85 9.95
C PRO A 158 5.70 -6.25 10.18
N TYR A 159 5.40 -7.19 11.09
CA TYR A 159 4.02 -7.62 11.34
C TYR A 159 3.20 -6.60 12.13
N LEU A 160 3.80 -5.88 13.10
CA LEU A 160 3.10 -4.76 13.75
C LEU A 160 2.84 -3.61 12.76
N LEU A 161 3.82 -3.27 11.92
CA LEU A 161 3.66 -2.22 10.91
C LEU A 161 2.60 -2.61 9.87
N GLN A 162 2.62 -3.86 9.40
CA GLN A 162 1.58 -4.37 8.51
C GLN A 162 0.20 -4.30 9.19
N HIS A 163 0.10 -4.67 10.47
CA HIS A 163 -1.16 -4.57 11.21
C HIS A 163 -1.67 -3.12 11.26
N ALA A 164 -0.82 -2.17 11.63
CA ALA A 164 -1.16 -0.74 11.64
C ALA A 164 -1.55 -0.21 10.25
N ALA A 165 -0.89 -0.66 9.19
CA ALA A 165 -1.24 -0.32 7.81
C ALA A 165 -2.63 -0.86 7.42
N LEU A 166 -2.94 -2.10 7.79
CA LEU A 166 -4.25 -2.73 7.52
C LEU A 166 -5.39 -2.05 8.32
N GLU A 167 -5.07 -1.38 9.42
CA GLU A 167 -5.97 -0.52 10.18
C GLU A 167 -6.02 0.94 9.67
N GLY A 168 -5.26 1.28 8.63
CA GLY A 168 -5.26 2.62 8.02
C GLY A 168 -4.52 3.68 8.82
N ILE A 169 -3.49 3.28 9.56
CA ILE A 169 -2.67 4.18 10.39
C ILE A 169 -1.46 4.71 9.62
N ILE A 170 -0.85 3.86 8.79
CA ILE A 170 0.42 4.11 8.06
C ILE A 170 0.41 3.62 6.62
#